data_AF-A0A0E9Y352-F1
#
_entry.id   AF-A0A0E9Y352-F1
#
_cell.length_a   1.000
_cell.length_b   1.000
_cell.length_c   1.000
_cell.angle_alpha   90.00
_cell.angle_beta   90.00
_cell.angle_gamma   90.00
#
_symmetry.space_group_name_H-M   'P 1'
#
loop_
_entity.id
_entity.type
_entity.pdbx_description
1 polymer ?
#
loop_
_entity_poly.entity_id
_entity_poly.type
_entity_poly.pdbx_seq_one_letter_code
_entity_poly.pdbx_strand_id
1 'polypeptide(L)'
;MVPPTSPLRMTGSRIQFSGMRCVIYFAWLWALCAAQEEQKVANANNEFGFRLLQKIPASSEVNVFFSPYSVSTALAMAYAGARGETQQELYDSLAYSSAG
;
A
#
# COMPACT_ATOMS: atom_id res chain seq x y z
N MET A 1 25.75 -19.08 -70.59
CA MET A 1 24.47 -18.68 -69.99
C MET A 1 24.68 -18.51 -68.49
N VAL A 2 24.84 -17.26 -68.06
CA VAL A 2 25.02 -16.87 -66.65
C VAL A 2 23.75 -16.11 -66.25
N PRO A 3 23.03 -16.48 -65.18
CA PRO A 3 21.85 -15.73 -64.75
C PRO A 3 22.26 -14.41 -64.07
N PRO A 4 21.49 -13.32 -64.26
CA PRO A 4 21.79 -12.02 -63.66
C PRO A 4 21.35 -11.92 -62.19
N THR A 5 22.02 -11.02 -61.49
CA THR A 5 22.01 -10.73 -60.06
C THR A 5 20.73 -10.06 -59.55
N SER A 6 20.40 -10.28 -58.29
CA SER A 6 19.64 -9.30 -57.49
C SER A 6 20.23 -9.20 -56.08
N PRO A 7 20.47 -7.98 -55.55
CA PRO A 7 21.03 -7.80 -54.22
C PRO A 7 19.96 -7.98 -53.13
N LEU A 8 20.34 -8.61 -52.02
CA LEU A 8 19.49 -8.77 -50.84
C LEU A 8 19.24 -7.39 -50.19
N ARG A 9 18.07 -6.81 -50.47
CA ARG A 9 17.58 -5.60 -49.79
C ARG A 9 17.06 -5.99 -48.41
N MET A 10 17.75 -5.50 -47.38
CA MET A 10 17.38 -5.64 -45.97
C MET A 10 16.04 -4.97 -45.67
N THR A 11 15.06 -5.76 -45.21
CA THR A 11 13.83 -5.26 -44.58
C THR A 11 14.02 -5.32 -43.06
N GLY A 12 14.62 -4.28 -42.48
CA GLY A 12 14.63 -4.07 -41.04
C GLY A 12 13.21 -3.69 -40.59
N SER A 13 12.55 -4.61 -39.89
CA SER A 13 11.27 -4.41 -39.23
C SER A 13 11.32 -3.14 -38.36
N ARG A 14 10.45 -2.17 -38.64
CA ARG A 14 10.17 -1.07 -37.72
C ARG A 14 9.53 -1.66 -36.46
N ILE A 15 10.35 -1.98 -35.46
CA ILE A 15 9.87 -2.42 -34.15
C ILE A 15 9.06 -1.28 -33.53
N GLN A 16 7.85 -1.65 -33.13
CA GLN A 16 6.70 -0.81 -32.83
C GLN A 16 6.85 -0.09 -31.47
N PHE A 17 7.21 1.19 -31.48
CA PHE A 17 7.32 2.08 -30.30
C PHE A 17 5.99 2.30 -29.52
N SER A 18 4.87 1.77 -30.01
CA SER A 18 3.54 1.91 -29.38
C SER A 18 3.42 1.11 -28.07
N GLY A 19 4.01 -0.08 -27.99
CA GLY A 19 3.88 -0.94 -26.81
C GLY A 19 4.59 -0.41 -25.57
N MET A 20 5.77 0.21 -25.74
CA MET A 20 6.58 0.74 -24.64
C MET A 20 5.87 1.86 -23.88
N ARG A 21 5.13 2.71 -24.60
CA ARG A 21 4.40 3.84 -24.01
C ARG A 21 3.25 3.37 -23.12
N CYS A 22 2.48 2.38 -23.57
CA CYS A 22 1.43 1.77 -22.74
C CYS A 22 2.02 1.17 -21.46
N VAL A 23 3.14 0.44 -21.53
CA VAL A 23 3.77 -0.16 -20.34
C VAL A 23 4.18 0.90 -19.34
N ILE A 24 4.74 2.01 -19.80
CA ILE A 24 5.10 3.14 -18.93
C ILE A 24 3.83 3.74 -18.31
N TYR A 25 2.78 4.00 -19.09
CA TYR A 25 1.52 4.52 -18.54
C TYR A 25 0.87 3.57 -17.53
N PHE A 26 0.90 2.26 -17.77
CA PHE A 26 0.39 1.26 -16.83
C PHE A 26 1.23 1.17 -15.56
N ALA A 27 2.55 1.22 -15.66
CA ALA A 27 3.43 1.26 -14.50
C ALA A 27 3.22 2.52 -13.65
N TRP A 28 3.07 3.67 -14.30
CA TRP A 28 2.75 4.94 -13.62
C TRP A 28 1.35 4.95 -13.02
N LEU A 29 0.36 4.34 -13.68
CA LEU A 29 -1.00 4.17 -13.15
C LEU A 29 -1.04 3.23 -11.94
N TRP A 30 -0.23 2.17 -11.97
CA TRP A 30 -0.11 1.22 -10.87
C TRP A 30 0.58 1.86 -9.65
N ALA A 31 1.66 2.62 -9.89
CA ALA A 31 2.38 3.35 -8.85
C ALA A 31 1.51 4.40 -8.13
N LEU A 32 0.61 5.09 -8.87
CA LEU A 32 -0.28 6.09 -8.28
C LEU A 32 -1.30 5.48 -7.28
N CYS A 33 -1.70 4.23 -7.49
CA CYS A 33 -2.71 3.55 -6.68
C CYS A 33 -2.12 2.91 -5.41
N ALA A 34 -0.90 2.36 -5.48
CA ALA A 34 -0.28 1.64 -4.37
C ALA A 34 0.02 2.50 -3.13
N ALA A 35 0.33 3.79 -3.31
CA ALA A 35 0.66 4.69 -2.21
C ALA A 35 -0.55 5.08 -1.32
N GLN A 36 -1.77 4.86 -1.81
CA GLN A 36 -2.97 5.39 -1.16
C GLN A 36 -3.40 4.55 0.06
N GLU A 37 -3.19 3.24 0.01
CA GLU A 37 -3.54 2.31 1.10
C GLU A 37 -2.58 2.41 2.28
N GLU A 38 -1.28 2.60 2.02
CA GLU A 38 -0.28 2.78 3.08
C GLU A 38 -0.55 4.05 3.90
N GLN A 39 -0.91 5.14 3.24
CA GLN A 39 -1.20 6.41 3.91
C GLN A 39 -2.44 6.32 4.81
N LYS A 40 -3.48 5.60 4.37
CA LYS A 40 -4.69 5.37 5.18
C LYS A 40 -4.38 4.57 6.45
N VAL A 41 -3.60 3.49 6.32
CA VAL A 41 -3.18 2.68 7.48
C VAL A 41 -2.28 3.48 8.42
N ALA A 42 -1.38 4.31 7.89
CA ALA A 42 -0.55 5.19 8.70
C ALA A 42 -1.39 6.19 9.51
N ASN A 43 -2.40 6.81 8.88
CA ASN A 43 -3.31 7.73 9.54
C ASN A 43 -4.12 7.03 10.65
N ALA A 44 -4.68 5.85 10.38
CA ALA A 44 -5.39 5.05 11.38
C ALA A 44 -4.50 4.69 12.58
N ASN A 45 -3.26 4.25 12.32
CA ASN A 45 -2.30 3.93 13.39
C ASN A 45 -1.95 5.14 14.26
N ASN A 46 -1.83 6.33 13.66
CA ASN A 46 -1.59 7.57 14.40
C ASN A 46 -2.79 7.94 15.26
N GLU A 47 -4.01 7.87 14.71
CA GLU A 47 -5.25 8.14 15.44
C GLU A 47 -5.42 7.17 16.63
N PHE A 48 -5.26 5.88 16.39
CA PHE A 48 -5.25 4.85 17.42
C PHE A 48 -4.22 5.16 18.52
N GLY A 49 -2.99 5.52 18.12
CA GLY A 49 -1.91 5.84 19.06
C GLY A 49 -2.22 7.03 19.97
N PHE A 50 -2.79 8.11 19.43
CA PHE A 50 -3.20 9.26 20.23
C PHE A 50 -4.38 8.92 21.15
N ARG A 51 -5.38 8.19 20.65
CA ARG A 51 -6.51 7.71 21.47
C ARG A 51 -6.04 6.82 22.62
N LEU A 52 -5.03 5.97 22.38
CA LEU A 52 -4.44 5.11 23.40
C LEU A 52 -3.63 5.93 24.42
N LEU A 53 -2.80 6.88 23.97
CA LEU A 53 -2.01 7.74 24.86
C LEU A 53 -2.91 8.48 25.86
N GLN A 54 -4.06 8.99 25.41
CA GLN A 54 -5.03 9.67 26.27
C GLN A 54 -5.70 8.74 27.31
N LYS A 55 -5.74 7.43 27.04
CA LYS A 55 -6.33 6.43 27.95
C LYS A 55 -5.33 5.86 28.95
N ILE A 56 -4.02 5.95 28.67
CA ILE A 56 -3.01 5.49 29.61
C ILE A 56 -3.01 6.45 30.80
N PRO A 57 -3.20 5.97 32.04
CA PRO A 57 -3.17 6.82 33.22
C PRO A 57 -1.77 7.41 33.38
N ALA A 58 -1.65 8.70 33.08
CA ALA A 58 -0.44 9.47 33.30
C ALA A 58 -0.59 10.30 34.57
N SER A 59 0.50 10.42 35.34
CA SER A 59 0.62 11.36 36.46
C SER A 59 1.90 12.17 36.28
N SER A 60 2.03 13.30 36.99
CA SER A 60 3.23 14.15 36.92
C SER A 60 4.53 13.41 37.29
N GLU A 61 4.41 12.34 38.06
CA GLU A 61 5.54 11.57 38.59
C GLU A 61 5.92 10.36 37.72
N VAL A 62 5.17 10.07 36.65
CA VAL A 62 5.33 8.82 35.87
C VAL A 62 5.41 9.11 34.38
N ASN A 63 6.52 8.68 33.77
CA ASN A 63 6.71 8.72 32.33
C ASN A 63 5.86 7.67 31.62
N VAL A 64 5.23 8.04 30.52
CA VAL A 64 4.51 7.11 29.64
C VAL A 64 5.33 6.87 28.38
N PHE A 65 5.60 5.60 28.08
CA PHE A 65 6.34 5.19 26.89
C PHE A 65 5.74 3.91 26.30
N PHE A 66 5.37 3.92 25.03
CA PHE A 66 4.88 2.75 24.30
C PHE A 66 5.04 2.95 22.78
N SER A 67 4.95 1.85 22.02
CA SER A 67 4.93 1.90 20.56
C SER A 67 3.50 1.67 20.05
N PRO A 68 2.79 2.71 19.58
CA PRO A 68 1.43 2.56 19.06
C PRO A 68 1.38 1.63 17.85
N TYR A 69 2.40 1.69 17.00
CA TYR A 69 2.52 0.84 15.82
C TYR A 69 2.59 -0.64 16.19
N SER A 70 3.43 -1.00 17.17
CA SER A 70 3.56 -2.40 17.62
C SER A 70 2.27 -2.94 18.20
N VAL A 71 1.57 -2.16 19.03
CA VAL A 71 0.27 -2.57 19.61
C VAL A 71 -0.78 -2.73 18.51
N SER A 72 -0.85 -1.79 17.55
CA SER A 72 -1.75 -1.87 16.41
C SER A 72 -1.50 -3.13 15.59
N THR A 73 -0.24 -3.45 15.25
CA THR A 73 0.11 -4.67 14.50
C THR A 73 -0.30 -5.94 15.23
N ALA A 74 -0.08 -6.02 16.55
CA ALA A 74 -0.48 -7.18 17.34
C ALA A 74 -2.01 -7.37 17.32
N LEU A 75 -2.77 -6.28 17.47
CA LEU A 75 -4.24 -6.31 17.44
C LEU A 75 -4.78 -6.54 16.02
N ALA A 76 -4.10 -6.09 14.97
CA ALA A 76 -4.47 -6.35 13.58
C ALA A 76 -4.43 -7.85 13.25
N MET A 77 -3.46 -8.59 13.82
CA MET A 77 -3.43 -10.05 13.70
C MET A 77 -4.65 -10.70 14.38
N ALA A 78 -5.06 -10.20 15.54
CA ALA A 78 -6.28 -10.66 16.22
C ALA A 78 -7.54 -10.31 15.41
N TYR A 79 -7.61 -9.10 14.84
CA TYR A 79 -8.70 -8.66 13.96
C TYR A 79 -8.89 -9.61 12.76
N ALA A 80 -7.80 -10.05 12.12
CA ALA A 80 -7.86 -10.99 11.01
C ALA A 80 -8.54 -12.33 11.38
N GLY A 81 -8.38 -12.77 12.62
CA GLY A 81 -9.01 -13.98 13.16
C GLY A 81 -10.40 -13.78 13.77
N ALA A 82 -10.75 -12.55 14.17
CA ALA A 82 -12.02 -12.25 14.83
C ALA A 82 -13.22 -12.29 13.86
N ARG A 83 -14.44 -12.48 14.38
CA ARG A 83 -15.69 -12.47 13.62
C ARG A 83 -16.79 -11.74 14.39
N GLY A 84 -17.85 -11.34 13.70
CA GLY A 84 -19.03 -10.73 14.31
C GLY A 84 -18.69 -9.44 15.06
N GLU A 85 -19.30 -9.27 16.24
CA GLU A 85 -19.15 -8.06 17.06
C GLU A 85 -17.70 -7.78 17.43
N THR A 86 -16.91 -8.80 17.81
CA THR A 86 -15.49 -8.63 18.15
C THR A 86 -14.66 -8.09 16.99
N GLN A 87 -14.95 -8.52 15.76
CA GLN A 87 -14.26 -8.00 14.58
C GLN A 87 -14.59 -6.52 14.37
N GLN A 88 -15.85 -6.14 14.57
CA GLN A 88 -16.30 -4.75 14.42
C GLN A 88 -15.68 -3.85 15.49
N GLU A 89 -15.66 -4.29 16.75
CA GLU A 89 -15.03 -3.53 17.84
C GLU A 89 -13.53 -3.31 17.60
N LEU A 90 -12.82 -4.32 17.08
CA LEU A 90 -11.41 -4.19 16.72
C LEU A 90 -11.21 -3.23 15.53
N TYR A 91 -12.08 -3.28 14.52
CA TYR A 91 -12.07 -2.36 13.39
C TYR A 91 -12.20 -0.89 13.85
N ASP A 92 -13.14 -0.60 14.74
CA ASP A 92 -13.38 0.75 15.26
C ASP A 92 -12.32 1.20 16.27
N SER A 93 -11.79 0.26 17.06
CA SER A 93 -10.71 0.52 18.01
C SER A 93 -9.40 0.86 17.32
N LEU A 94 -9.08 0.16 16.22
CA LEU A 94 -7.89 0.41 15.39
C LEU A 94 -8.05 1.61 14.45
N ALA A 95 -9.19 2.31 14.51
CA ALA A 95 -9.52 3.45 13.65
C ALA A 95 -9.52 3.12 12.14
N TYR A 96 -9.83 1.87 11.77
CA TYR A 96 -9.91 1.50 10.35
C TYR A 96 -11.14 2.12 9.66
N SER A 97 -12.15 2.51 10.42
CA SER A 97 -13.31 3.26 9.92
C SER A 97 -12.97 4.63 9.34
N SER A 98 -11.87 5.26 9.77
CA SER A 98 -11.39 6.53 9.19
C SER A 98 -10.45 6.35 7.99
N ALA A 99 -9.89 5.14 7.81
CA ALA A 99 -9.07 4.76 6.67
C ALA A 99 -9.87 4.44 5.40
N GLY A 100 -11.15 4.04 5.55
CA GLY A 100 -12.05 3.67 4.46
C GLY A 100 -11.97 2.20 4.08
#